data_AF-A0A5C3PWX4-F1
#
_entry.id   AF-A0A5C3PWX4-F1
#
_cell.length_a   1.000
_cell.length_b   1.000
_cell.length_c   1.000
_cell.angle_alpha   90.00
_cell.angle_beta   90.00
_cell.angle_gamma   90.00
#
_symmetry.space_group_name_H-M   'P 1'
#
loop_
_entity.id
_entity.type
_entity.pdbx_description
1 polymer ?
#
loop_
_entity_poly.entity_id
_entity_poly.type
_entity_poly.pdbx_seq_one_letter_code
_entity_poly.pdbx_strand_id
1 'polypeptide(L)'
;YYPSQGRYAALRMDPLATVSGVQGADDEALQAARAIQPKTYLVYIKMDVTLPHPSNPWFCYSVMPVAASLRPADPARDIEPGMCLPIAPNDNHPDGRAPIIHTEPPFPFANCYHWDSTALTVRVRAAPE
;
A
#
# COMPACT_ATOMS: atom_id res chain seq x y z
N TYR A 1 -6.75 -0.65 17.87
CA TYR A 1 -7.29 -1.42 16.73
C TYR A 1 -6.13 -1.99 15.91
N TYR A 2 -6.16 -3.29 15.58
CA TYR A 2 -5.13 -4.00 14.79
C TYR A 2 -5.71 -4.38 13.41
N PRO A 3 -5.23 -3.79 12.30
CA PRO A 3 -5.69 -4.17 10.97
C PRO A 3 -5.41 -5.65 10.67
N SER A 4 -6.46 -6.39 10.30
CA SER A 4 -6.33 -7.81 9.92
C SER A 4 -5.80 -7.96 8.49
N GLN A 5 -5.05 -9.04 8.24
CA GLN A 5 -4.65 -9.46 6.90
C GLN A 5 -5.87 -9.70 6.00
N GLY A 6 -5.69 -9.57 4.68
CA GLY A 6 -6.75 -9.80 3.71
C GLY A 6 -7.76 -8.65 3.59
N ARG A 7 -7.45 -7.48 4.15
CA ARG A 7 -8.30 -6.28 4.11
C ARG A 7 -7.66 -5.17 3.30
N TYR A 8 -8.52 -4.33 2.72
CA TYR A 8 -8.09 -3.05 2.16
C TYR A 8 -8.10 -1.96 3.23
N ALA A 9 -7.17 -1.02 3.12
CA ALA A 9 -7.04 0.09 4.02
C ALA A 9 -6.65 1.37 3.28
N ALA A 10 -7.04 2.51 3.85
CA ALA A 10 -6.52 3.81 3.49
C ALA A 10 -5.27 4.09 4.36
N LEU A 11 -4.13 4.24 3.72
CA LEU A 11 -2.84 4.53 4.35
C LEU A 11 -2.45 5.98 4.05
N ARG A 12 -2.08 6.73 5.09
CA ARG A 12 -1.44 8.03 4.94
C ARG A 12 -0.11 7.99 5.69
N MET A 13 0.98 8.27 5.00
CA MET A 13 2.31 8.26 5.61
C MET A 13 2.50 9.47 6.52
N ASP A 14 3.26 9.29 7.60
CA ASP A 14 3.81 10.37 8.42
C ASP A 14 5.29 10.54 8.03
N PRO A 15 5.64 11.54 7.19
CA PRO A 15 6.99 11.69 6.70
C PRO A 15 7.99 11.98 7.82
N LEU A 16 7.59 12.79 8.81
CA LEU A 16 8.43 13.16 9.93
C LEU A 16 8.73 11.95 10.82
N ALA A 17 7.70 11.20 11.23
CA ALA A 17 7.91 10.01 12.04
C ALA A 17 8.74 8.95 11.30
N THR A 18 8.55 8.84 9.98
CA THR A 18 9.33 7.93 9.13
C THR A 18 10.80 8.30 9.14
N VAL A 19 11.14 9.55 8.83
CA VAL A 19 12.55 10.00 8.77
C VAL A 19 13.19 10.04 10.15
N SER A 20 12.47 10.46 11.19
CA SER A 20 12.98 10.47 12.57
C SER A 20 13.30 9.07 13.10
N GLY A 21 12.68 8.03 12.52
CA GLY A 21 12.98 6.62 12.85
C GLY A 21 14.21 6.05 12.14
N VAL A 22 14.84 6.81 11.24
CA VAL A 22 16.06 6.39 10.52
C VAL A 22 17.29 6.79 11.34
N GLN A 23 18.21 5.85 11.55
CA GLN A 23 19.46 6.12 12.23
C GLN A 23 20.31 7.12 11.42
N GLY A 24 20.72 8.21 12.07
CA GLY A 24 21.53 9.25 11.43
C GLY A 24 20.73 10.29 10.65
N ALA A 25 19.42 10.40 10.85
CA ALA A 25 18.64 11.50 10.30
C ALA A 25 19.16 12.86 10.82
N ASP A 26 19.50 13.75 9.89
CA ASP A 26 19.99 15.10 10.16
C ASP A 26 18.87 16.14 10.01
N ASP A 27 19.19 17.40 10.32
CA ASP A 27 18.23 18.50 10.24
C ASP A 27 17.75 18.73 8.80
N GLU A 28 18.60 18.51 7.80
CA GLU A 28 18.22 18.65 6.39
C GLU A 28 17.13 17.64 6.00
N ALA A 29 17.32 16.35 6.35
CA ALA A 29 16.34 15.30 6.10
C ALA A 29 15.02 15.58 6.84
N LEU A 30 15.07 16.07 8.08
CA LEU A 30 13.89 16.42 8.85
C LEU A 30 13.13 17.62 8.23
N GLN A 31 13.84 18.64 7.72
CA GLN A 31 13.20 19.77 7.03
C GLN A 31 12.58 19.34 5.71
N ALA A 32 13.28 18.51 4.92
CA ALA A 32 12.74 17.92 3.71
C ALA A 32 11.46 17.11 4.00
N ALA A 33 11.45 16.32 5.08
CA ALA A 33 10.28 15.56 5.51
C ALA A 33 9.08 16.47 5.86
N ARG A 34 9.30 17.63 6.48
CA ARG A 34 8.22 18.61 6.77
C ARG A 34 7.60 19.20 5.51
N ALA A 35 8.37 19.33 4.44
CA ALA A 35 7.89 19.86 3.17
C ALA A 35 7.02 18.86 2.39
N ILE A 36 7.07 17.57 2.73
CA ILE A 36 6.27 16.54 2.06
C ILE A 36 4.79 16.70 2.42
N GLN A 37 3.94 16.78 1.40
CA GLN A 37 2.49 16.77 1.56
C GLN A 37 1.95 15.33 1.38
N PRO A 38 1.70 14.58 2.46
CA PRO A 38 1.31 13.18 2.35
C PRO A 38 -0.11 13.06 1.80
N LYS A 39 -0.25 12.22 0.78
CA LYS A 39 -1.52 11.78 0.21
C LYS A 39 -2.03 10.53 0.93
N THR A 40 -3.31 10.24 0.74
CA THR A 40 -3.91 8.98 1.14
C THR A 40 -3.81 7.99 -0.01
N TYR A 41 -3.34 6.80 0.29
CA TYR A 41 -3.14 5.70 -0.65
C TYR A 41 -4.04 4.53 -0.25
N LEU A 42 -4.62 3.85 -1.22
CA LEU A 42 -5.31 2.59 -0.97
C LEU A 42 -4.31 1.45 -1.02
N VAL A 43 -4.39 0.55 -0.06
CA VAL A 43 -3.51 -0.62 0.04
C VAL A 43 -4.29 -1.87 0.41
N TYR A 44 -3.79 -3.02 0.01
CA TYR A 44 -4.21 -4.33 0.49
C TYR A 44 -3.19 -4.87 1.49
N ILE A 45 -3.65 -5.29 2.67
CA ILE A 45 -2.81 -5.86 3.73
C ILE A 45 -2.56 -7.32 3.38
N LYS A 46 -1.38 -7.61 2.84
CA LYS A 46 -1.01 -8.95 2.39
C LYS A 46 -0.69 -9.88 3.55
N MET A 47 0.18 -9.43 4.45
CA MET A 47 0.60 -10.23 5.61
C MET A 47 1.24 -9.37 6.71
N ASP A 48 1.22 -9.90 7.91
CA ASP A 48 1.95 -9.35 9.04
C ASP A 48 3.44 -9.71 8.92
N VAL A 49 4.31 -8.73 9.10
CA VAL A 49 5.77 -8.92 9.05
C VAL A 49 6.33 -9.16 10.45
N THR A 50 5.69 -8.60 11.48
CA THR A 50 6.11 -8.76 12.87
C THR A 50 4.92 -9.16 13.72
N LEU A 51 5.14 -10.09 14.65
CA LEU A 51 4.13 -10.42 15.66
C LEU A 51 3.93 -9.23 16.62
N PRO A 52 2.67 -8.96 17.05
CA PRO A 52 2.39 -8.00 18.11
C PRO A 52 3.22 -8.28 19.37
N HIS A 53 3.86 -7.25 19.93
CA HIS A 53 4.58 -7.37 21.20
C HIS A 53 4.16 -6.22 22.14
N PRO A 54 3.81 -6.48 23.42
CA PRO A 54 3.30 -5.45 24.32
C PRO A 54 4.20 -4.22 24.49
N SER A 55 5.52 -4.40 24.40
CA SER A 55 6.48 -3.29 24.48
C SER A 55 6.75 -2.57 23.16
N ASN A 56 6.24 -3.07 22.03
CA ASN A 56 6.44 -2.47 20.72
C ASN A 56 5.12 -1.84 20.21
N PRO A 57 5.02 -0.51 20.18
CA PRO A 57 3.81 0.15 19.70
C PRO A 57 3.64 0.08 18.18
N TRP A 58 4.59 -0.53 17.45
CA TRP A 58 4.60 -0.62 16.00
C TRP A 58 4.17 -1.99 15.50
N PHE A 59 3.23 -1.98 14.56
CA PHE A 59 2.85 -3.14 13.76
C PHE A 59 3.44 -3.02 12.36
N CYS A 60 4.19 -4.02 11.93
CA CYS A 60 4.78 -4.05 10.60
C CYS A 60 3.95 -4.94 9.67
N TYR A 61 3.60 -4.41 8.50
CA TYR A 61 2.83 -5.12 7.48
C TYR A 61 3.54 -5.09 6.14
N SER A 62 3.41 -6.16 5.38
CA SER A 62 3.61 -6.14 3.93
C SER A 62 2.28 -5.75 3.31
N VAL A 63 2.26 -4.65 2.57
CA VAL A 63 1.07 -4.18 1.86
C VAL A 63 1.32 -4.08 0.37
N MET A 64 0.25 -4.23 -0.42
CA MET A 64 0.26 -4.01 -1.86
C MET A 64 -0.53 -2.73 -2.17
N PRO A 65 0.09 -1.70 -2.75
CA PRO A 65 -0.62 -0.52 -3.22
C PRO A 65 -1.67 -0.86 -4.28
N VAL A 66 -2.82 -0.20 -4.20
CA VAL A 66 -3.88 -0.27 -5.22
C VAL A 66 -3.67 0.88 -6.20
N ALA A 67 -3.56 0.55 -7.48
CA ALA A 67 -3.43 1.52 -8.55
C ALA A 67 -4.80 1.93 -9.09
N ALA A 68 -4.92 3.19 -9.54
CA ALA A 68 -6.12 3.72 -10.19
C ALA A 68 -6.03 3.68 -11.73
N SER A 69 -4.99 3.05 -12.27
CA SER A 69 -4.71 2.95 -13.71
C SER A 69 -3.96 1.66 -14.01
N LEU A 70 -3.87 1.35 -15.31
CA LEU A 70 -2.93 0.34 -15.80
C LEU A 70 -1.49 0.77 -15.50
N ARG A 71 -0.64 -0.24 -15.43
CA ARG A 71 0.78 -0.05 -15.20
C ARG A 71 1.48 0.45 -16.46
N PRO A 72 2.44 1.38 -16.35
CA PRO A 72 3.37 1.65 -17.44
C PRO A 72 4.18 0.39 -17.78
N ALA A 73 4.49 0.21 -19.07
CA ALA A 73 5.45 -0.81 -19.47
C ALA A 73 6.85 -0.46 -18.92
N ASP A 74 7.59 -1.46 -18.47
CA ASP A 74 9.00 -1.35 -18.09
C ASP A 74 9.78 -2.53 -18.69
N PRO A 75 10.32 -2.37 -19.91
CA PRO A 75 11.03 -3.43 -20.61
C PRO A 75 12.29 -3.93 -19.88
N ALA A 76 12.91 -3.10 -19.03
CA ALA A 76 14.10 -3.52 -18.29
C ALA A 76 13.78 -4.57 -17.20
N ARG A 77 12.50 -4.67 -16.84
CA ARG A 77 11.98 -5.61 -15.84
C ARG A 77 10.99 -6.61 -16.44
N ASP A 78 10.87 -6.64 -17.77
CA ASP A 78 9.88 -7.43 -18.50
C ASP A 78 8.44 -7.19 -18.01
N ILE A 79 8.10 -5.93 -17.69
CA ILE A 79 6.78 -5.55 -17.18
C ILE A 79 5.93 -4.98 -18.30
N GLU A 80 4.73 -5.54 -18.47
CA GLU A 80 3.72 -5.07 -19.43
C GLU A 80 2.46 -4.53 -18.72
N PRO A 81 1.66 -3.67 -19.37
CA PRO A 81 0.42 -3.14 -18.80
C PRO A 81 -0.60 -4.24 -18.40
N GLY A 82 -0.58 -5.40 -19.07
CA GLY A 82 -1.41 -6.57 -18.76
C GLY A 82 -0.96 -7.36 -17.53
N MET A 83 0.16 -7.02 -16.91
CA MET A 83 0.62 -7.62 -15.65
C MET A 83 -0.06 -6.96 -14.44
N CYS A 84 -1.39 -6.99 -14.46
CA CYS A 84 -2.25 -6.43 -13.43
C CYS A 84 -3.47 -7.32 -13.17
N LEU A 85 -4.14 -7.09 -12.04
CA LEU A 85 -5.40 -7.75 -11.70
C LEU A 85 -6.45 -6.69 -11.36
N PRO A 86 -7.53 -6.53 -12.16
CA PRO A 86 -8.59 -5.60 -11.82
C PRO A 86 -9.35 -6.08 -10.57
N ILE A 87 -9.77 -5.10 -9.75
CA ILE A 87 -10.59 -5.33 -8.57
C ILE A 87 -12.04 -5.01 -8.94
N ALA A 88 -12.95 -5.98 -8.83
CA ALA A 88 -14.35 -5.78 -9.14
C ALA A 88 -14.91 -4.56 -8.35
N PRO A 89 -15.66 -3.64 -8.99
CA PRO A 89 -16.38 -3.84 -10.26
C PRO A 89 -15.58 -3.50 -11.53
N ASN A 90 -14.29 -3.21 -11.44
CA ASN A 90 -13.47 -3.02 -12.62
C ASN A 90 -13.34 -4.34 -13.42
N ASP A 91 -13.67 -4.31 -14.71
CA ASP A 91 -13.57 -5.41 -15.66
C ASP A 91 -12.62 -5.12 -16.83
N ASN A 92 -11.94 -3.96 -16.80
CA ASN A 92 -11.09 -3.48 -17.88
C ASN A 92 -9.66 -4.06 -17.80
N HIS A 93 -9.52 -5.37 -17.97
CA HIS A 93 -8.21 -5.98 -18.19
C HIS A 93 -7.79 -5.85 -19.67
N PRO A 94 -6.55 -5.46 -20.02
CA PRO A 94 -6.09 -5.33 -21.41
C PRO A 94 -6.36 -6.56 -22.29
N ASP A 95 -6.11 -7.76 -21.75
CA ASP A 95 -6.37 -9.03 -22.44
C ASP A 95 -7.83 -9.52 -22.37
N GLY A 96 -8.78 -8.69 -21.90
CA GLY A 96 -10.19 -9.06 -21.75
C GLY A 96 -10.47 -10.11 -20.65
N ARG A 97 -9.54 -10.31 -19.71
CA ARG A 97 -9.70 -11.23 -18.58
C ARG A 97 -10.75 -10.70 -17.59
N ALA A 98 -11.69 -11.56 -17.21
CA ALA A 98 -12.67 -11.25 -16.18
C ALA A 98 -11.99 -10.93 -14.83
N PRO A 99 -12.53 -10.01 -14.01
CA PRO A 99 -12.00 -9.73 -12.69
C PRO A 99 -12.19 -10.96 -11.80
N ILE A 100 -11.09 -11.40 -11.18
CA ILE A 100 -11.09 -12.53 -10.24
C ILE A 100 -11.14 -12.06 -8.77
N ILE A 101 -10.94 -10.76 -8.53
CA ILE A 101 -10.88 -10.19 -7.19
C ILE A 101 -12.22 -9.54 -6.87
N HIS A 102 -12.95 -10.16 -5.95
CA HIS A 102 -14.22 -9.66 -5.43
C HIS A 102 -14.08 -9.34 -3.94
N THR A 103 -14.72 -8.26 -3.50
CA THR A 103 -14.72 -7.85 -2.09
C THR A 103 -16.14 -7.84 -1.54
N GLU A 104 -16.25 -8.08 -0.23
CA GLU A 104 -17.49 -7.93 0.52
C GLU A 104 -17.25 -6.93 1.67
N PRO A 105 -17.89 -5.75 1.65
CA PRO A 105 -18.81 -5.24 0.61
C PRO A 105 -18.10 -4.95 -0.73
N PRO A 106 -18.85 -4.70 -1.83
CA PRO A 106 -18.28 -4.37 -3.13
C PRO A 106 -17.27 -3.22 -3.06
N PHE A 107 -16.21 -3.31 -3.87
CA PHE A 107 -15.14 -2.33 -3.82
C PHE A 107 -15.67 -0.96 -4.31
N PRO A 108 -15.35 0.14 -3.61
CA PRO A 108 -16.01 1.42 -3.86
C PRO A 108 -15.56 2.13 -5.15
N PHE A 109 -14.53 1.62 -5.85
CA PHE A 109 -13.94 2.27 -7.02
C PHE A 109 -13.91 1.32 -8.22
N ALA A 110 -14.31 1.81 -9.40
CA ALA A 110 -14.47 1.02 -10.62
C ALA A 110 -13.23 0.97 -11.54
N ASN A 111 -12.11 1.58 -11.13
CA ASN A 111 -10.90 1.68 -11.93
C ASN A 111 -9.64 1.22 -11.16
N CYS A 112 -9.81 0.28 -10.22
CA CYS A 112 -8.73 -0.16 -9.36
C CYS A 112 -8.09 -1.48 -9.82
N TYR A 113 -6.78 -1.56 -9.63
CA TYR A 113 -5.94 -2.70 -10.02
C TYR A 113 -4.93 -3.01 -8.93
N HIS A 114 -4.59 -4.30 -8.81
CA HIS A 114 -3.30 -4.71 -8.24
C HIS A 114 -2.28 -4.82 -9.35
N TRP A 115 -1.10 -4.24 -9.12
CA TRP A 115 0.06 -4.44 -9.97
C TRP A 115 0.98 -5.46 -9.31
N ASP A 116 1.57 -6.35 -10.10
CA ASP A 116 2.52 -7.34 -9.56
C ASP A 116 3.77 -6.68 -8.96
N SER A 117 4.45 -7.34 -8.02
CA SER A 117 5.77 -6.89 -7.53
C SER A 117 5.81 -5.43 -7.00
N THR A 118 4.72 -4.98 -6.37
CA THR A 118 4.59 -3.64 -5.74
C THR A 118 4.59 -3.67 -4.21
N ALA A 119 4.80 -4.85 -3.61
CA ALA A 119 4.73 -5.01 -2.17
C ALA A 119 5.76 -4.11 -1.47
N LEU A 120 5.31 -3.44 -0.40
CA LEU A 120 6.14 -2.59 0.43
C LEU A 120 5.87 -2.85 1.91
N THR A 121 6.87 -2.59 2.74
CA THR A 121 6.75 -2.74 4.19
C THR A 121 6.37 -1.41 4.83
N VAL A 122 5.30 -1.40 5.62
CA VAL A 122 4.87 -0.24 6.42
C VAL A 122 4.93 -0.56 7.89
N ARG A 123 5.14 0.49 8.70
CA ARG A 123 4.99 0.46 10.15
C ARG A 123 3.83 1.34 10.53
N VAL A 124 2.86 0.78 11.25
CA VAL A 124 1.69 1.51 11.75
C VAL A 124 1.77 1.52 13.26
N ARG A 125 1.66 2.70 13.85
CA ARG A 125 1.60 2.83 15.31
C ARG A 125 0.19 2.47 15.78
N ALA A 126 0.09 1.73 16.87
CA ALA A 126 -1.19 1.56 17.57
C ALA A 126 -1.78 2.94 17.89
N ALA A 127 -3.08 3.12 17.66
CA ALA A 127 -3.78 4.30 18.18
C ALA A 127 -3.63 4.31 19.72
N PRO A 128 -3.35 5.47 20.34
CA PRO A 128 -3.51 5.62 21.78
C PRO A 128 -4.97 5.28 22.14
N GLU A 129 -5.19 4.63 23.29
CA GLU A 129 -6.53 4.44 23.85
C GLU A 129 -7.19 5.79 24.21
#